data_AF-A0A931SCD1-F1
#
_entry.id   AF-A0A931SCD1-F1
#
_cell.length_a   1.000
_cell.length_b   1.000
_cell.length_c   1.000
_cell.angle_alpha   90.00
_cell.angle_beta   90.00
_cell.angle_gamma   90.00
#
_symmetry.space_group_name_H-M   'P 1'
#
loop_
_entity.id
_entity.type
_entity.pdbx_description
1 polymer ?
#
loop_
_entity_poly.entity_id
_entity_poly.type
_entity_poly.pdbx_seq_one_letter_code
_entity_poly.pdbx_strand_id
1 'polypeptide(L)'
;MSRVAIDVGGTFTDCLVLDERGQLRDFKAPTTPEEPSRGLMDCLEKAARAEGKSVREFIQGLECIIHGTTLATNALLTERGAKVAMLTTEGFRDVAEIRRGLKNIRTSMYNVAVPPYKPLVPRYLRLPVRERTLFTGEVKTPVDLEMVEAAIEQCRAE
;
A
#
# COMPACT_ATOMS: atom_id res chain seq x y z
N MET A 1 18.70 -22.07 10.95
CA MET A 1 18.44 -20.68 11.37
C MET A 1 16.97 -20.56 11.73
N SER A 2 16.58 -19.61 12.58
CA SER A 2 15.18 -19.40 12.96
C SER A 2 14.45 -18.53 11.92
N ARG A 3 13.13 -18.61 11.86
CA ARG A 3 12.28 -17.76 11.01
C ARG A 3 11.34 -16.95 11.87
N VAL A 4 11.04 -15.71 11.46
CA VAL A 4 10.11 -14.85 12.16
C VAL A 4 9.00 -14.39 11.23
N ALA A 5 7.76 -14.47 11.68
CA ALA A 5 6.62 -13.83 11.05
C ALA A 5 6.07 -12.74 11.96
N ILE A 6 5.88 -11.53 11.46
CA ILE A 6 5.36 -10.39 12.21
C ILE A 6 4.13 -9.85 11.50
N ASP A 7 3.04 -9.63 12.23
CA ASP A 7 1.87 -8.92 11.74
C ASP A 7 1.67 -7.63 12.55
N VAL A 8 1.83 -6.48 11.88
CA VAL A 8 1.55 -5.17 12.49
C VAL A 8 0.08 -4.84 12.27
N GLY A 9 -0.72 -5.08 13.31
CA GLY A 9 -2.13 -4.72 13.41
C GLY A 9 -2.36 -3.31 13.94
N GLY A 10 -3.62 -2.91 14.13
CA GLY A 10 -3.98 -1.60 14.67
C GLY A 10 -3.75 -1.44 16.18
N THR A 11 -4.03 -2.48 16.96
CA THR A 11 -3.90 -2.46 18.44
C THR A 11 -2.62 -3.13 18.90
N PHE A 12 -2.28 -4.28 18.30
CA PHE A 12 -1.12 -5.07 18.65
C PHE A 12 -0.33 -5.45 17.42
N THR A 13 0.97 -5.59 17.63
CA THR A 13 1.89 -6.26 16.73
C THR A 13 2.13 -7.66 17.26
N ASP A 14 1.88 -8.65 16.43
CA ASP A 14 2.04 -10.07 16.72
C ASP A 14 3.32 -10.58 16.07
N CYS A 15 4.08 -11.41 16.77
CA CYS A 15 5.36 -11.96 16.30
C CYS A 15 5.41 -13.45 16.62
N LEU A 16 5.69 -14.28 15.61
CA LEU A 16 5.84 -15.72 15.70
C LEU A 16 7.27 -16.10 15.33
N VAL A 17 7.95 -16.81 16.21
CA VAL A 17 9.30 -17.32 16.01
C VAL A 17 9.23 -18.82 15.83
N LEU A 18 9.66 -19.31 14.68
CA LEU A 18 9.83 -20.72 14.38
C LEU A 18 11.32 -21.07 14.44
N ASP A 19 11.71 -21.85 15.44
CA ASP A 19 13.09 -22.26 15.61
C ASP A 19 13.48 -23.44 14.70
N GLU A 20 14.76 -23.80 14.73
CA GLU A 20 15.34 -24.91 13.95
C GLU A 20 14.79 -26.29 14.34
N ARG A 21 14.23 -26.42 15.55
CA ARG A 21 13.63 -27.65 16.07
C ARG A 21 12.15 -27.75 15.68
N GLY A 22 11.62 -26.76 14.96
CA GLY A 22 10.22 -26.68 14.58
C GLY A 22 9.30 -26.20 15.71
N GLN A 23 9.84 -25.63 16.79
CA GLN A 23 9.03 -25.06 17.86
C GLN A 23 8.60 -23.64 17.51
N LEU A 24 7.30 -23.38 17.66
CA LEU A 24 6.69 -22.08 17.47
C LEU A 24 6.52 -21.38 18.81
N ARG A 25 6.95 -20.12 18.90
CA ARG A 25 6.74 -19.26 20.07
C ARG A 25 6.13 -17.94 19.62
N ASP A 26 5.14 -17.46 20.35
CA ASP A 26 4.44 -16.21 20.09
C ASP A 26 4.88 -15.10 21.05
N PHE A 27 4.95 -13.88 20.51
CA PHE A 27 5.27 -12.66 21.22
C PHE A 27 4.31 -11.56 20.75
N LYS A 28 3.95 -10.68 21.68
CA LYS A 28 2.98 -9.60 21.41
C LYS A 28 3.47 -8.29 21.99
N ALA A 29 3.37 -7.22 21.22
CA ALA A 29 3.65 -5.86 21.65
C ALA A 29 2.49 -4.93 21.27
N PRO A 30 2.20 -3.87 22.03
CA PRO A 30 1.31 -2.81 21.57
C PRO A 30 1.80 -2.26 20.23
N THR A 31 0.88 -2.00 19.29
CA THR A 31 1.23 -1.26 18.08
C THR A 31 1.52 0.19 18.44
N THR A 32 2.49 0.79 17.78
CA THR A 32 2.73 2.24 17.80
C THR A 32 2.21 2.84 16.48
N PRO A 33 0.96 3.34 16.39
CA PRO A 33 0.36 3.69 15.10
C PRO A 33 1.06 4.83 14.36
N GLU A 34 1.62 5.78 15.11
CA GLU A 34 2.40 6.92 14.60
C GLU A 34 3.77 6.48 14.05
N GLU A 35 4.33 5.38 14.58
CA GLU A 35 5.64 4.83 14.20
C GLU A 35 5.59 3.29 14.21
N PRO A 36 4.97 2.66 13.19
CA PRO A 36 4.73 1.21 13.24
C PRO A 36 5.99 0.35 13.25
N SER A 37 7.10 0.88 12.75
CA SER A 37 8.43 0.28 12.89
C SER A 37 8.82 0.07 14.35
N ARG A 38 8.40 0.93 15.27
CA ARG A 38 8.65 0.79 16.69
C ARG A 38 7.97 -0.43 17.28
N GLY A 39 6.69 -0.64 16.98
CA GLY A 39 5.94 -1.82 17.44
C GLY A 39 6.54 -3.13 16.94
N LEU A 40 7.05 -3.13 15.70
CA LEU A 40 7.81 -4.26 15.14
C LEU A 40 9.10 -4.53 15.93
N MET A 41 9.89 -3.49 16.19
CA MET A 41 11.14 -3.62 16.94
C MET A 41 10.90 -4.08 18.38
N ASP A 42 9.88 -3.57 19.07
CA ASP A 42 9.52 -3.98 20.43
C ASP A 42 9.16 -5.48 20.48
N CYS A 43 8.53 -6.02 19.43
CA CYS A 43 8.25 -7.45 19.30
C CYS A 43 9.52 -8.28 19.10
N LEU A 44 10.45 -7.83 18.26
CA LEU A 44 11.74 -8.48 18.06
C LEU A 44 12.60 -8.46 19.33
N GLU A 45 12.59 -7.36 20.08
CA GLU A 45 13.30 -7.24 21.36
C GLU A 45 12.75 -8.21 22.41
N LYS A 46 11.43 -8.38 22.48
CA LYS A 46 10.80 -9.38 23.36
C LYS A 46 11.20 -10.81 22.99
N ALA A 47 11.19 -11.14 21.70
CA ALA A 47 11.63 -12.44 21.21
C ALA A 47 13.11 -12.71 21.53
N ALA A 48 13.98 -11.72 21.29
CA ALA A 48 15.40 -11.80 21.59
C ALA A 48 15.66 -12.00 23.09
N ARG A 49 14.96 -11.25 23.95
CA ARG A 49 15.07 -11.36 25.40
C ARG A 49 14.65 -12.74 25.91
N ALA A 50 13.63 -13.35 25.32
CA ALA A 50 13.21 -14.71 25.66
C ALA A 50 14.23 -15.79 25.28
N GLU A 51 15.14 -15.48 24.36
CA GLU A 51 16.30 -16.33 24.02
C GLU A 51 17.58 -15.93 24.76
N GLY A 52 17.52 -14.92 25.64
CA GLY A 52 18.70 -14.39 26.32
C GLY A 52 19.71 -13.71 25.39
N LYS A 53 19.26 -13.23 24.22
CA LYS A 53 20.08 -12.57 23.20
C LYS A 53 19.81 -11.07 23.14
N SER A 54 20.78 -10.31 22.64
CA SER A 54 20.49 -8.97 22.13
C SER A 54 19.64 -9.06 20.86
N VAL A 55 18.88 -8.00 20.54
CA VAL A 55 18.07 -7.95 19.30
C VAL A 55 18.93 -8.13 18.05
N ARG A 56 20.18 -7.63 18.07
CA ARG A 56 21.13 -7.74 16.97
C ARG A 56 21.53 -9.20 16.72
N GLU A 57 21.93 -9.92 17.76
CA GLU A 57 22.30 -11.34 17.68
C GLU A 57 21.11 -12.20 17.26
N PHE A 58 19.92 -11.86 17.77
CA PHE A 58 18.69 -12.54 17.38
C PHE A 58 18.44 -12.39 15.88
N ILE A 59 18.44 -11.16 15.35
CA ILE A 59 18.23 -10.88 13.92
C ILE A 59 19.30 -11.54 13.05
N GLN A 60 20.57 -11.53 13.47
CA GLN A 60 21.66 -12.19 12.75
C GLN A 60 21.48 -13.72 12.64
N GLY A 61 20.77 -14.34 13.59
CA GLY A 61 20.43 -15.76 13.57
C GLY A 61 19.17 -16.10 12.78
N LEU A 62 18.49 -15.10 12.20
CA LEU A 62 17.28 -15.32 11.40
C LEU A 62 17.63 -15.63 9.95
N GLU A 63 16.92 -16.60 9.38
CA GLU A 63 16.94 -16.89 7.94
C GLU A 63 16.15 -15.83 7.17
N CYS A 64 14.97 -15.47 7.69
CA CYS A 64 14.09 -14.49 7.09
C CYS A 64 13.15 -13.86 8.12
N ILE A 65 12.63 -12.69 7.75
CA ILE A 65 11.52 -12.02 8.42
C ILE A 65 10.38 -11.90 7.42
N ILE A 66 9.25 -12.50 7.74
CA ILE A 66 8.00 -12.39 6.99
C ILE A 66 7.19 -11.28 7.65
N HIS A 67 7.04 -10.15 6.98
CA HIS A 67 6.32 -9.01 7.52
C HIS A 67 4.94 -8.85 6.86
N GLY A 68 3.90 -9.06 7.65
CA GLY A 68 2.52 -8.69 7.36
C GLY A 68 2.16 -7.37 8.05
N THR A 69 1.29 -6.61 7.42
CA THR A 69 0.71 -5.42 8.06
C THR A 69 -0.66 -5.10 7.48
N THR A 70 -1.50 -4.49 8.31
CA THR A 70 -2.79 -3.94 7.92
C THR A 70 -2.73 -2.44 7.59
N LEU A 71 -1.58 -1.79 7.72
CA LEU A 71 -1.42 -0.33 7.54
C LEU A 71 -1.87 0.13 6.16
N ALA A 72 -1.46 -0.55 5.10
CA ALA A 72 -1.82 -0.17 3.72
C ALA A 72 -3.34 -0.24 3.50
N THR A 73 -3.98 -1.32 3.98
CA THR A 73 -5.44 -1.50 3.88
C THR A 73 -6.18 -0.45 4.70
N ASN A 74 -5.72 -0.17 5.92
CA ASN A 74 -6.31 0.87 6.77
C ASN A 74 -6.15 2.27 6.18
N ALA A 75 -4.99 2.58 5.59
CA ALA A 75 -4.77 3.84 4.90
C ALA A 75 -5.76 4.02 3.73
N LEU A 76 -6.02 2.96 2.96
CA LEU A 76 -7.02 2.97 1.89
C LEU A 76 -8.45 3.15 2.42
N LEU A 77 -8.83 2.38 3.45
CA LEU A 77 -10.18 2.41 4.03
C LEU A 77 -10.50 3.74 4.71
N THR A 78 -9.50 4.40 5.29
CA THR A 78 -9.66 5.69 5.99
C THR A 78 -9.30 6.89 5.11
N GLU A 79 -8.99 6.66 3.83
CA GLU A 79 -8.53 7.69 2.89
C GLU A 79 -7.33 8.52 3.42
N ARG A 80 -6.50 7.92 4.29
CA ARG A 80 -5.29 8.52 4.87
C ARG A 80 -4.06 8.20 4.03
N GLY A 81 -4.11 8.58 2.76
CA GLY A 81 -2.99 8.46 1.82
C GLY A 81 -2.36 9.81 1.50
N ALA A 82 -1.29 9.78 0.71
CA ALA A 82 -0.78 10.99 0.09
C ALA A 82 -1.80 11.57 -0.90
N LYS A 83 -1.83 12.89 -1.03
CA LYS A 83 -2.50 13.54 -2.16
C LYS A 83 -1.73 13.18 -3.43
N VAL A 84 -2.43 12.63 -4.42
CA VAL A 84 -1.83 12.13 -5.66
C VAL A 84 -2.58 12.67 -6.88
N ALA A 85 -1.87 12.83 -7.98
CA ALA A 85 -2.43 13.09 -9.30
C ALA A 85 -2.26 11.88 -10.21
N MET A 86 -3.14 11.79 -11.22
CA MET A 86 -3.11 10.73 -12.24
C MET A 86 -2.88 11.38 -13.60
N LEU A 87 -1.70 11.18 -14.17
CA LEU A 87 -1.45 11.52 -15.57
C LEU A 87 -2.09 10.44 -16.45
N THR A 88 -2.83 10.87 -17.47
CA THR A 88 -3.58 9.97 -18.36
C THR A 88 -3.37 10.37 -19.80
N THR A 89 -3.57 9.44 -20.73
CA THR A 89 -3.66 9.79 -22.15
C THR A 89 -4.76 10.83 -22.39
N GLU A 90 -4.53 11.78 -23.28
CA GLU A 90 -5.54 12.74 -23.69
C GLU A 90 -6.84 12.04 -24.15
N GLY A 91 -7.97 12.52 -23.61
CA GLY A 91 -9.29 11.90 -23.78
C GLY A 91 -9.63 10.77 -22.80
N PHE A 92 -8.69 10.34 -21.95
CA PHE A 92 -8.88 9.19 -21.04
C PHE A 92 -8.98 9.55 -19.56
N ARG A 93 -8.92 10.83 -19.16
CA ARG A 93 -8.96 11.24 -17.74
C ARG A 93 -10.13 10.68 -16.92
N ASP A 94 -11.24 10.36 -17.59
CA ASP A 94 -12.47 9.88 -16.95
C ASP A 94 -12.57 8.34 -16.86
N VAL A 95 -11.55 7.56 -17.27
CA VAL A 95 -11.58 6.08 -17.12
C VAL A 95 -11.78 5.61 -15.67
N ALA A 96 -11.20 6.32 -14.70
CA ALA A 96 -11.39 6.04 -13.27
C ALA A 96 -12.85 6.27 -12.83
N GLU A 97 -13.56 7.22 -13.46
CA GLU A 97 -14.98 7.49 -13.22
C GLU A 97 -15.86 6.44 -13.90
N ILE A 98 -15.49 6.02 -15.11
CA ILE A 98 -16.23 5.03 -15.90
C ILE A 98 -16.15 3.64 -15.28
N ARG A 99 -15.03 3.28 -14.62
CA ARG A 99 -14.81 2.00 -13.90
C ARG A 99 -15.07 0.76 -14.75
N ARG A 100 -14.92 0.85 -16.07
CA ARG A 100 -15.33 -0.21 -17.03
C ARG A 100 -16.79 -0.65 -16.86
N GLY A 101 -17.66 0.23 -16.36
CA GLY A 101 -19.07 -0.06 -16.07
C GLY A 101 -19.32 -0.76 -14.73
N LEU A 102 -18.29 -1.03 -13.93
CA LEU A 102 -18.44 -1.67 -12.62
C LEU A 102 -19.13 -0.72 -11.64
N LYS A 103 -20.19 -1.23 -11.02
CA LYS A 103 -20.92 -0.62 -9.89
C LYS A 103 -20.63 -1.40 -8.60
N ASN A 104 -21.23 -0.98 -7.48
CA ASN A 104 -21.06 -1.67 -6.20
C ASN A 104 -21.59 -3.12 -6.28
N ILE A 105 -20.66 -4.05 -6.49
CA ILE A 105 -20.91 -5.49 -6.63
C ILE A 105 -21.38 -6.14 -5.32
N ARG A 106 -21.14 -5.50 -4.16
CA ARG A 106 -21.52 -6.03 -2.85
C ARG A 106 -22.97 -5.76 -2.48
N THR A 107 -23.63 -4.81 -3.15
CA THR A 107 -25.03 -4.47 -2.89
C THR A 107 -25.93 -4.99 -4.02
N SER A 108 -25.79 -4.44 -5.22
CA SER A 108 -26.51 -4.90 -6.42
C SER A 108 -25.94 -4.16 -7.62
N MET A 109 -25.45 -4.92 -8.61
CA MET A 109 -24.97 -4.34 -9.87
C MET A 109 -26.11 -3.75 -10.72
N TYR A 110 -27.36 -4.14 -10.46
CA TYR A 110 -28.54 -3.72 -11.21
C TYR A 110 -29.32 -2.58 -10.54
N ASN A 111 -29.04 -2.27 -9.27
CA ASN A 111 -29.69 -1.18 -8.58
C ASN A 111 -29.09 0.16 -9.00
N VAL A 112 -29.83 0.91 -9.82
CA VAL A 112 -29.40 2.24 -10.33
C VAL A 112 -29.33 3.32 -9.26
N ALA A 113 -29.99 3.13 -8.12
CA ALA A 113 -29.97 4.09 -7.01
C ALA A 113 -28.71 3.97 -6.14
N VAL A 114 -27.92 2.90 -6.27
CA VAL A 114 -26.67 2.76 -5.53
C VAL A 114 -25.60 3.63 -6.18
N PRO A 115 -25.07 4.65 -5.48
CA PRO A 115 -23.99 5.44 -6.01
C PRO A 115 -22.75 4.56 -6.17
N PRO A 116 -21.96 4.79 -7.21
CA PRO A 116 -20.77 3.99 -7.42
C PRO A 116 -19.61 4.48 -6.53
N TYR A 117 -18.53 3.69 -6.43
CA TYR A 117 -17.36 4.10 -5.65
C TYR A 117 -16.75 5.39 -6.20
N LYS A 118 -16.47 6.33 -5.30
CA LYS A 118 -15.73 7.55 -5.59
C LYS A 118 -14.27 7.18 -5.92
N PRO A 119 -13.71 7.64 -7.04
CA PRO A 119 -12.31 7.33 -7.33
C PRO A 119 -11.36 8.08 -6.38
N LEU A 120 -10.23 7.43 -6.05
CA LEU A 120 -9.23 7.97 -5.11
C LEU A 120 -8.63 9.30 -5.58
N VAL A 121 -8.40 9.44 -6.88
CA VAL A 121 -7.90 10.69 -7.47
C VAL A 121 -9.11 11.54 -7.89
N PRO A 122 -9.31 12.75 -7.34
CA PRO A 122 -10.39 13.61 -7.76
C PRO A 122 -10.17 14.09 -9.18
N ARG A 123 -11.25 14.41 -9.90
CA ARG A 123 -11.19 14.68 -11.33
C ARG A 123 -10.24 15.83 -11.72
N TYR A 124 -10.12 16.86 -10.89
CA TYR A 124 -9.22 18.00 -11.16
C TYR A 124 -7.73 17.64 -11.07
N LEU A 125 -7.37 16.52 -10.41
CA LEU A 125 -6.03 15.95 -10.37
C LEU A 125 -5.84 14.80 -11.38
N ARG A 126 -6.76 14.63 -12.33
CA ARG A 126 -6.63 13.68 -13.45
C ARG A 126 -6.21 14.47 -14.69
N LEU A 127 -4.91 14.53 -14.93
CA LEU A 127 -4.27 15.45 -15.86
C LEU A 127 -4.02 14.73 -17.20
N PRO A 128 -4.71 15.11 -18.28
CA PRO A 128 -4.47 14.53 -19.59
C PRO A 128 -3.14 15.03 -20.18
N VAL A 129 -2.36 14.11 -20.74
CA VAL A 129 -1.13 14.37 -21.50
C VAL A 129 -1.32 13.84 -22.90
N ARG A 130 -0.93 14.64 -23.89
CA ARG A 130 -0.97 14.23 -25.30
C ARG A 130 0.13 13.19 -25.55
N GLU A 131 -0.29 11.95 -25.72
CA GLU A 131 0.54 10.81 -26.11
C GLU A 131 -0.35 9.72 -26.74
N ARG A 132 0.24 8.79 -27.50
CA ARG A 132 -0.44 7.53 -27.84
C ARG A 132 0.56 6.44 -28.17
N THR A 133 0.48 5.34 -27.43
CA THR A 133 1.06 4.04 -27.80
C THR A 133 -0.04 3.07 -28.24
N LEU A 134 0.16 2.37 -29.35
CA LEU A 134 -0.78 1.38 -29.88
C LEU A 134 -0.62 0.03 -29.16
N PHE A 135 -1.60 -0.85 -29.33
CA PHE A 135 -1.54 -2.21 -28.76
C PHE A 135 -0.35 -3.04 -29.28
N THR A 136 0.24 -2.65 -30.42
CA THR A 136 1.46 -3.24 -31.01
C THR A 136 2.75 -2.79 -30.31
N GLY A 137 2.68 -1.78 -29.44
CA GLY A 137 3.85 -1.09 -28.88
C GLY A 137 4.37 0.07 -29.75
N GLU A 138 3.79 0.29 -30.93
CA GLU A 138 4.15 1.43 -31.78
C GLU A 138 3.72 2.77 -31.15
N VAL A 139 4.63 3.73 -31.11
CA VAL A 139 4.36 5.10 -30.65
C VAL A 139 3.73 5.88 -31.80
N LYS A 140 2.41 6.04 -31.76
CA LYS A 140 1.66 6.85 -32.74
C LYS A 140 1.82 8.35 -32.48
N THR A 141 1.87 8.75 -31.21
CA THR A 141 2.09 10.13 -30.81
C THR A 141 3.06 10.13 -29.64
N PRO A 142 4.28 10.69 -29.82
CA PRO A 142 5.24 10.83 -28.74
C PRO A 142 4.65 11.61 -27.57
N VAL A 143 5.17 11.36 -26.37
CA VAL A 143 4.74 12.08 -25.16
C VAL A 143 5.11 13.55 -25.29
N ASP A 144 4.12 14.41 -25.08
CA ASP A 144 4.31 15.85 -24.96
C ASP A 144 4.91 16.19 -23.57
N LEU A 145 6.23 16.41 -23.53
CA LEU A 145 6.95 16.66 -22.29
C LEU A 145 6.59 18.00 -21.65
N GLU A 146 6.22 19.01 -22.45
CA GLU A 146 5.78 20.31 -21.93
C GLU A 146 4.49 20.15 -21.13
N MET A 147 3.56 19.32 -21.60
CA MET A 147 2.34 18.97 -20.85
C MET A 147 2.65 18.19 -19.55
N VAL A 148 3.66 17.32 -19.56
CA VAL A 148 4.10 16.61 -18.35
C VAL A 148 4.67 17.58 -17.32
N GLU A 149 5.52 18.51 -17.74
CA GLU A 149 6.07 19.55 -16.88
C GLU A 149 4.97 20.44 -16.29
N ALA A 150 4.02 20.88 -17.12
CA ALA A 150 2.87 21.65 -16.65
C ALA A 150 2.02 20.88 -15.62
N ALA A 151 1.82 19.58 -15.82
CA ALA A 151 1.12 18.72 -14.87
C ALA A 151 1.88 18.61 -13.54
N ILE A 152 3.21 18.50 -13.57
CA ILE A 152 4.05 18.48 -12.36
C ILE A 152 3.93 19.79 -11.60
N GLU A 153 3.99 20.94 -12.29
CA GLU A 153 3.83 22.25 -11.65
C GLU A 153 2.44 22.41 -11.02
N GLN A 154 1.38 21.94 -11.69
CA GLN A 154 0.04 21.91 -11.09
C GLN A 154 0.00 21.05 -9.82
N CYS A 155 0.68 19.89 -9.80
CA CYS A 155 0.75 19.05 -8.62
C CYS A 155 1.54 19.69 -7.47
N ARG A 156 2.55 20.52 -7.76
CA ARG A 156 3.33 21.25 -6.74
C ARG A 156 2.55 22.39 -6.10
N ALA A 157 1.57 22.94 -6.81
CA ALA A 157 0.72 24.03 -6.33
C ALA A 157 -0.42 23.56 -5.40
N GLU A 158 -0.58 22.24 -5.24
CA GLU A 158 -1.67 21.55 -4.53
C GLU A 158 -1.23 20.98 -3.17
#